data_AF-A0A8D4J3H6-F1
#
_entry.id   AF-A0A8D4J3H6-F1
#
_cell.length_a   1.000
_cell.length_b   1.000
_cell.length_c   1.000
_cell.angle_alpha   90.00
_cell.angle_beta   90.00
_cell.angle_gamma   90.00
#
_symmetry.space_group_name_H-M   'P 1'
#
loop_
_entity.id
_entity.type
_entity.pdbx_description
1 polymer ?
#
loop_
_entity_poly.entity_id
_entity_poly.type
_entity_poly.pdbx_seq_one_letter_code
_entity_poly.pdbx_strand_id
1 'polypeptide(L)'
;MIFNFYQNGSSSVSILLAISLFSFLCLSVQQGLNVQQQQASEIYQRYQAIQIAENQLNRQYLGLECENQRIQNGIRFQISCDQQVTVTYPLGVIKVR
;
A
#
# COMPACT_ATOMS: atom_id res chain seq x y z
N MET A 1 23.74 -47.85 5.77
CA MET A 1 22.27 -47.64 5.69
C MET A 1 22.01 -46.16 5.87
N ILE A 2 22.09 -45.37 4.79
CA ILE A 2 21.68 -43.96 4.63
C ILE A 2 22.00 -43.62 3.16
N PHE A 3 21.04 -43.07 2.43
CA PHE A 3 21.05 -42.71 0.99
C PHE A 3 21.12 -43.85 -0.04
N ASN A 4 19.97 -44.51 -0.25
CA ASN A 4 19.65 -45.18 -1.53
C ASN A 4 18.21 -44.82 -1.91
N PHE A 5 18.01 -43.60 -2.39
CA PHE A 5 16.74 -43.15 -2.98
C PHE A 5 17.00 -42.38 -4.28
N TYR A 6 17.72 -43.04 -5.20
CA TYR A 6 17.85 -42.52 -6.56
C TYR A 6 17.76 -43.66 -7.56
N GLN A 7 16.54 -43.90 -8.05
CA GLN A 7 16.18 -44.23 -9.44
C GLN A 7 14.89 -45.03 -9.47
N ASN A 8 13.84 -44.39 -9.99
CA ASN A 8 12.79 -44.90 -10.87
C ASN A 8 11.59 -43.97 -10.68
N GLY A 9 11.29 -43.18 -11.72
CA GLY A 9 10.19 -42.20 -11.86
C GLY A 9 9.55 -41.74 -10.56
N SER A 10 9.75 -40.47 -10.19
CA SER A 10 9.03 -39.83 -9.09
C SER A 10 7.56 -40.26 -9.12
N SER A 11 7.15 -41.09 -8.15
CA SER A 11 5.75 -41.47 -7.97
C SER A 11 4.93 -40.19 -8.00
N SER A 12 3.83 -40.16 -8.76
CA SER A 12 2.95 -38.98 -8.88
C SER A 12 2.57 -38.40 -7.51
N VAL A 13 2.52 -39.27 -6.49
CA VAL A 13 2.32 -38.94 -5.08
C VAL A 13 3.40 -37.99 -4.53
N SER A 14 4.68 -38.21 -4.83
CA SER A 14 5.78 -37.37 -4.33
C SER A 14 5.73 -35.96 -4.91
N ILE A 15 5.36 -35.82 -6.18
CA ILE A 15 5.17 -34.52 -6.83
C ILE A 15 3.96 -33.80 -6.24
N LEU A 16 2.85 -34.51 -6.05
CA LEU A 16 1.63 -33.95 -5.43
C LEU A 16 1.90 -33.47 -4.00
N LEU A 17 2.67 -34.22 -3.21
CA LEU A 17 3.08 -33.82 -1.87
C LEU A 17 3.93 -32.54 -1.90
N ALA A 18 4.91 -32.47 -2.81
CA ALA A 18 5.76 -31.28 -2.96
C ALA A 18 4.95 -30.04 -3.37
N ILE A 19 4.05 -30.17 -4.34
CA ILE A 19 3.18 -29.07 -4.79
C ILE A 19 2.23 -28.64 -3.68
N SER A 20 1.65 -29.58 -2.93
CA SER A 20 0.72 -29.27 -1.84
C SER A 20 1.41 -28.48 -0.71
N LEU A 21 2.62 -28.91 -0.31
CA LEU A 21 3.41 -28.21 0.69
C LEU A 21 3.82 -26.81 0.22
N PHE A 22 4.31 -26.69 -1.01
CA PHE A 22 4.68 -25.39 -1.58
C PHE A 22 3.48 -24.44 -1.67
N SER A 23 2.33 -24.94 -2.13
CA SER A 23 1.11 -24.15 -2.25
C SER A 23 0.63 -23.64 -0.89
N PHE A 24 0.67 -24.48 0.15
CA PHE A 24 0.31 -24.08 1.50
C PHE A 24 1.22 -22.95 2.04
N LEU A 25 2.53 -23.07 1.82
CA LEU A 25 3.49 -22.02 2.20
C LEU A 25 3.23 -20.72 1.43
N CYS A 26 3.07 -20.79 0.11
CA CYS A 26 2.78 -19.61 -0.72
C CYS A 26 1.49 -18.90 -0.30
N LEU A 27 0.42 -19.65 -0.05
CA LEU A 27 -0.86 -19.09 0.40
C LEU A 27 -0.72 -18.35 1.74
N SER A 28 0.03 -18.92 2.68
CA SER A 28 0.26 -18.32 3.99
C SER A 28 1.00 -16.98 3.87
N VAL A 29 2.03 -16.92 3.02
CA VAL A 29 2.77 -15.67 2.75
C VAL A 29 1.90 -14.64 2.04
N GLN A 30 1.13 -15.05 1.03
CA GLN A 30 0.26 -14.14 0.28
C GLN A 30 -0.79 -13.47 1.17
N GLN A 31 -1.36 -14.20 2.14
CA GLN A 31 -2.29 -13.62 3.11
C GLN A 31 -1.63 -12.49 3.93
N GLY A 32 -0.39 -12.69 4.38
CA GLY A 32 0.37 -11.66 5.09
C GLY A 32 0.70 -10.45 4.22
N LEU A 33 1.12 -10.68 2.97
CA LEU A 33 1.44 -9.60 2.03
C LEU A 33 0.23 -8.72 1.71
N ASN A 34 -0.96 -9.31 1.57
CA ASN A 34 -2.18 -8.54 1.31
C ASN A 34 -2.52 -7.56 2.44
N VAL A 35 -2.37 -8.01 3.70
CA VAL A 35 -2.57 -7.14 4.87
C VAL A 35 -1.51 -6.02 4.88
N GLN A 36 -0.25 -6.36 4.58
CA GLN A 36 0.84 -5.38 4.55
C GLN A 36 0.65 -4.32 3.45
N GLN A 37 0.15 -4.70 2.27
CA GLN A 37 -0.13 -3.77 1.17
C GLN A 37 -1.22 -2.74 1.54
N GLN A 38 -2.27 -3.18 2.24
CA GLN A 38 -3.32 -2.27 2.70
C GLN A 38 -2.78 -1.24 3.70
N GLN A 39 -2.02 -1.68 4.70
CA GLN A 39 -1.39 -0.79 5.68
C GLN A 39 -0.41 0.20 5.02
N ALA A 40 0.41 -0.28 4.08
CA ALA A 40 1.35 0.56 3.35
C ALA A 40 0.63 1.65 2.54
N SER A 41 -0.49 1.30 1.87
CA SER A 41 -1.29 2.27 1.11
C SER A 41 -1.88 3.37 2.00
N GLU A 42 -2.39 3.01 3.18
CA GLU A 42 -2.93 3.97 4.15
C GLU A 42 -1.87 4.96 4.64
N ILE A 43 -0.71 4.45 5.06
CA ILE A 43 0.41 5.27 5.53
C ILE A 43 0.89 6.19 4.39
N TYR A 44 1.01 5.65 3.18
CA TYR A 44 1.49 6.39 2.02
C TYR A 44 0.52 7.51 1.59
N GLN A 45 -0.78 7.25 1.59
CA GLN A 45 -1.79 8.27 1.27
C GLN A 45 -1.83 9.37 2.33
N ARG A 46 -1.75 8.99 3.61
CA ARG A 46 -1.69 9.96 4.71
C ARG A 46 -0.46 10.85 4.63
N TYR A 47 0.71 10.28 4.35
CA TYR A 47 1.94 11.05 4.22
C TYR A 47 1.88 12.04 3.04
N GLN A 48 1.40 11.61 1.88
CA GLN A 48 1.18 12.50 0.74
C GLN A 48 0.19 13.63 1.05
N ALA A 49 -0.91 13.31 1.75
CA ALA A 49 -1.87 14.32 2.16
C ALA A 49 -1.20 15.39 3.02
N ILE A 50 -0.36 14.99 3.98
CA ILE A 50 0.39 15.92 4.85
C ILE A 50 1.28 16.84 4.02
N GLN A 51 2.05 16.30 3.07
CA GLN A 51 2.89 17.11 2.19
C GLN A 51 2.09 18.09 1.34
N ILE A 52 0.91 17.67 0.85
CA ILE A 52 0.00 18.56 0.12
C ILE A 52 -0.50 19.68 1.03
N ALA A 53 -0.87 19.38 2.28
CA ALA A 53 -1.34 20.37 3.24
C ALA A 53 -0.25 21.39 3.58
N GLU A 54 0.98 20.93 3.86
CA GLU A 54 2.14 21.80 4.08
C GLU A 54 2.41 22.71 2.88
N ASN A 55 2.28 22.17 1.66
CA ASN A 55 2.42 22.97 0.45
C ASN A 55 1.34 24.06 0.37
N GLN A 56 0.07 23.77 0.69
CA GLN A 56 -0.98 24.80 0.69
C GLN A 56 -0.74 25.88 1.74
N LEU A 57 -0.28 25.51 2.95
CA LEU A 57 0.08 26.50 3.97
C LEU A 57 1.18 27.44 3.46
N ASN A 58 2.20 26.89 2.79
CA ASN A 58 3.25 27.69 2.17
C ASN A 58 2.70 28.58 1.05
N ARG A 59 1.78 28.09 0.23
CA ARG A 59 1.11 28.91 -0.81
C ARG A 59 0.35 30.08 -0.18
N GLN A 60 -0.44 29.83 0.87
CA GLN A 60 -1.16 30.87 1.59
C GLN A 60 -0.21 31.91 2.20
N TYR A 61 0.90 31.45 2.81
CA TYR A 61 1.94 32.33 3.35
C TYR A 61 2.56 33.25 2.28
N LEU A 62 2.69 32.75 1.05
CA LEU A 62 3.20 33.50 -0.10
C LEU A 62 2.11 34.33 -0.80
N GLY A 63 0.86 34.35 -0.31
CA GLY A 63 -0.26 35.03 -0.95
C GLY A 63 -0.69 34.42 -2.28
N LEU A 64 -0.39 33.13 -2.51
CA LEU A 64 -0.81 32.39 -3.68
C LEU A 64 -2.18 31.75 -3.47
N GLU A 65 -2.96 31.64 -4.53
CA GLU A 65 -4.25 30.95 -4.55
C GLU A 65 -4.14 29.53 -4.00
N CYS A 66 -5.15 29.07 -3.25
CA CYS A 66 -5.23 27.68 -2.83
C CYS A 66 -5.58 26.77 -4.02
N GLU A 67 -4.99 25.59 -4.06
CA GLU A 67 -5.37 24.56 -5.02
C GLU A 67 -6.62 23.84 -4.53
N ASN A 68 -7.56 23.53 -5.42
CA ASN A 68 -8.77 22.78 -5.04
C ASN A 68 -8.60 21.26 -5.16
N GLN A 69 -7.59 20.81 -5.92
CA GLN A 69 -7.31 19.39 -6.11
C GLN A 69 -5.87 19.12 -6.57
N ARG A 70 -5.35 17.95 -6.19
CA ARG A 70 -4.10 17.39 -6.71
C ARG A 70 -4.24 15.90 -7.00
N ILE A 71 -3.58 15.45 -8.06
CA ILE A 71 -3.48 14.02 -8.41
C ILE A 71 -2.03 13.61 -8.25
N GLN A 72 -1.76 12.65 -7.38
CA GLN A 72 -0.43 12.08 -7.18
C GLN A 72 -0.54 10.56 -7.18
N ASN A 73 0.31 9.88 -7.96
CA ASN A 73 0.32 8.42 -8.07
C ASN A 73 -1.06 7.81 -8.40
N GLY A 74 -1.85 8.50 -9.23
CA GLY A 74 -3.21 8.09 -9.61
C GLY A 74 -4.27 8.32 -8.52
N ILE A 75 -3.90 8.89 -7.37
CA ILE A 75 -4.81 9.17 -6.26
C ILE A 75 -5.23 10.63 -6.32
N ARG A 76 -6.54 10.88 -6.23
CA ARG A 76 -7.12 12.22 -6.20
C ARG A 76 -7.23 12.72 -4.76
N PHE A 77 -6.62 13.86 -4.51
CA PHE A 77 -6.70 14.62 -3.28
C PHE A 77 -7.56 15.85 -3.52
N GLN A 78 -8.63 16.02 -2.73
CA GLN A 78 -9.42 17.24 -2.71
C GLN A 78 -8.95 18.15 -1.60
N ILE A 79 -8.86 19.44 -1.89
CA ILE A 79 -8.22 20.42 -1.03
C ILE A 79 -9.21 21.57 -0.82
N SER A 80 -9.36 22.02 0.42
CA SER A 80 -10.06 23.25 0.80
C SER A 80 -9.18 24.03 1.76
N CYS A 81 -9.07 25.34 1.56
CA CYS A 81 -8.23 26.23 2.36
C CYS A 81 -9.03 27.37 3.02
N ASP A 82 -10.24 27.09 3.51
CA ASP A 82 -11.11 28.10 4.10
C ASP A 82 -10.57 28.60 5.46
N GLN A 83 -10.96 27.96 6.56
CA GLN A 83 -10.49 28.30 7.91
C GLN A 83 -9.21 27.54 8.31
N GLN A 84 -8.98 26.41 7.66
CA GLN A 84 -7.85 25.51 7.85
C GLN A 84 -7.68 24.70 6.57
N VAL A 85 -6.45 24.26 6.28
CA VAL A 85 -6.18 23.42 5.12
C VAL A 85 -6.70 22.01 5.37
N THR A 86 -7.70 21.61 4.59
CA THR A 86 -8.28 20.27 4.63
C THR A 86 -7.91 19.51 3.37
N VAL A 87 -7.32 18.33 3.52
CA VAL A 87 -6.96 17.45 2.39
C VAL A 87 -7.69 16.12 2.56
N THR A 88 -8.60 15.83 1.63
CA THR A 88 -9.42 14.61 1.59
C THR A 88 -8.89 13.66 0.52
N TYR A 89 -8.74 12.38 0.87
CA TYR A 89 -8.22 11.32 0.00
C TYR A 89 -8.99 10.01 0.25
N PRO A 90 -8.86 8.98 -0.61
CA PRO A 90 -9.71 7.78 -0.53
C PRO A 90 -9.71 7.08 0.84
N LEU A 91 -8.57 7.04 1.51
CA LEU A 91 -8.40 6.36 2.80
C LEU A 91 -8.56 7.31 4.02
N GLY A 92 -8.91 8.58 3.84
CA GLY A 92 -9.10 9.47 4.99
C GLY A 92 -9.11 10.96 4.69
N VAL A 93 -8.95 11.74 5.76
CA VAL A 93 -8.90 13.20 5.72
C VAL A 93 -7.89 13.71 6.74
N ILE A 94 -7.16 14.75 6.37
CA ILE A 94 -6.35 15.52 7.31
C ILE A 94 -6.81 16.97 7.33
N LYS A 95 -6.60 17.61 8.48
CA LYS A 95 -6.92 19.02 8.72
C LYS A 95 -5.73 19.64 9.42
N VAL A 96 -5.15 20.68 8.82
CA VAL A 96 -3.98 21.38 9.33
C VAL A 96 -4.29 22.86 9.36
N ARG A 97 -3.91 23.52 10.45
CA ARG A 97 -4.16 24.94 10.70
C ARG A 97 -2.88 25.73 10.62
#